data_AF-A0A534T2V5-F1
#
_entry.id   AF-A0A534T2V5-F1
#
_cell.length_a   1.000
_cell.length_b   1.000
_cell.length_c   1.000
_cell.angle_alpha   90.00
_cell.angle_beta   90.00
_cell.angle_gamma   90.00
#
_symmetry.space_group_name_H-M   'P 1'
#
loop_
_entity.id
_entity.type
_entity.pdbx_description
1 polymer ?
#
loop_
_entity_poly.entity_id
_entity_poly.type
_entity_poly.pdbx_seq_one_letter_code
_entity_poly.pdbx_strand_id
1 'polypeptide(L)'
;MTVRTRFAPSPSGYLHIGGARTALFNYLFARHHGGRFVLRIEDTDAERSTPESIQAILDALAWLHLDWDEGPIHQSARLDLYRARAETLLATGRAYRCWCTAEELDARRRAALAAGRRPAYDRTCRDLAAPPAGRTASVLRFRTPLEGETVVDDEVKGRVVFQNVDLDDFVIVRSDGAPLFIFCGVVDDAEMAITHIIRGDDHLANTPRQILLYRALGASPPRFAHVPLILGLDRARLSKRHGAT
;
A
#
# COMPACT_ATOMS: atom_id res chain seq x y z
N MET A 1 13.28 -3.08 21.40
CA MET A 1 11.97 -3.02 20.71
C MET A 1 11.63 -4.42 20.24
N THR A 2 10.44 -4.94 20.52
CA THR A 2 10.03 -6.29 20.09
C THR A 2 9.78 -6.30 18.58
N VAL A 3 10.32 -7.28 17.86
CA VAL A 3 10.07 -7.44 16.42
C VAL A 3 8.59 -7.74 16.19
N ARG A 4 7.98 -6.98 15.28
CA ARG A 4 6.61 -7.16 14.81
C ARG A 4 6.60 -7.16 13.28
N THR A 5 6.11 -8.24 12.69
CA THR A 5 5.93 -8.42 11.25
C THR A 5 4.44 -8.63 10.96
N ARG A 6 4.05 -8.55 9.68
CA ARG A 6 2.67 -8.87 9.29
C ARG A 6 2.56 -9.48 7.90
N PHE A 7 1.65 -10.42 7.78
CA PHE A 7 1.13 -10.82 6.48
C PHE A 7 -0.18 -10.08 6.21
N ALA A 8 -0.22 -9.34 5.10
CA ALA A 8 -1.33 -8.45 4.73
C ALA A 8 -1.93 -8.80 3.36
N PRO A 9 -2.61 -9.96 3.19
CA PRO A 9 -3.18 -10.35 1.92
C PRO A 9 -4.48 -9.59 1.61
N SER A 10 -4.66 -9.23 0.33
CA SER A 10 -5.97 -8.81 -0.19
C SER A 10 -6.73 -10.04 -0.72
N PRO A 11 -7.90 -10.38 -0.14
CA PRO A 11 -8.71 -11.53 -0.55
C PRO A 11 -9.22 -11.28 -1.97
N SER A 12 -8.67 -12.02 -2.93
CA SER A 12 -8.98 -11.89 -4.36
C SER A 12 -8.91 -13.24 -5.05
N GLY A 13 -9.35 -14.29 -4.34
CA GLY A 13 -9.13 -15.71 -4.64
C GLY A 13 -8.08 -16.36 -3.74
N TYR A 14 -7.57 -17.51 -4.16
CA TYR A 14 -6.67 -18.36 -3.36
C TYR A 14 -5.31 -17.72 -3.00
N LEU A 15 -4.76 -18.18 -1.88
CA LEU A 15 -3.39 -17.89 -1.46
C LEU A 15 -2.39 -18.59 -2.40
N HIS A 16 -1.78 -17.83 -3.30
CA HIS A 16 -0.75 -18.36 -4.19
C HIS A 16 0.58 -18.57 -3.46
N ILE A 17 1.45 -19.42 -4.01
CA ILE A 17 2.75 -19.79 -3.41
C ILE A 17 3.66 -18.60 -3.10
N GLY A 18 3.64 -17.55 -3.92
CA GLY A 18 4.36 -16.30 -3.65
C GLY A 18 3.86 -15.57 -2.39
N GLY A 19 2.55 -15.60 -2.15
CA GLY A 19 1.92 -15.09 -0.93
C GLY A 19 2.26 -15.97 0.27
N ALA A 20 2.15 -17.29 0.13
CA ALA A 20 2.54 -18.24 1.17
C ALA A 20 4.02 -18.10 1.59
N ARG A 21 4.94 -17.93 0.63
CA ARG A 21 6.36 -17.66 0.91
C ARG A 21 6.57 -16.33 1.64
N THR A 22 5.78 -15.30 1.29
CA THR A 22 5.82 -14.02 2.00
C THR A 22 5.35 -14.17 3.45
N ALA A 23 4.24 -14.90 3.68
CA ALA A 23 3.77 -15.22 5.03
C ALA A 23 4.83 -16.01 5.82
N LEU A 24 5.44 -17.01 5.20
CA LEU A 24 6.51 -17.83 5.79
C LEU A 24 7.71 -16.96 6.23
N PHE A 25 8.18 -16.03 5.40
CA PHE A 25 9.29 -15.16 5.80
C PHE A 25 8.94 -14.23 6.96
N ASN A 26 7.73 -13.67 6.99
CA ASN A 26 7.27 -12.86 8.12
C ASN A 26 7.20 -13.71 9.40
N TYR A 27 6.60 -14.90 9.32
CA TYR A 27 6.51 -15.85 10.43
C TYR A 27 7.90 -16.23 10.95
N LEU A 28 8.79 -16.72 10.09
CA LEU A 28 10.15 -17.13 10.49
C LEU A 28 10.94 -15.98 11.09
N PHE A 29 10.86 -14.79 10.50
CA PHE A 29 11.57 -13.62 11.02
C PHE A 29 11.06 -13.20 12.40
N ALA A 30 9.74 -13.22 12.61
CA ALA A 30 9.16 -12.99 13.93
C ALA A 30 9.62 -14.06 14.93
N ARG A 31 9.50 -15.35 14.60
CA ARG A 31 9.89 -16.45 15.50
C ARG A 31 11.38 -16.43 15.85
N HIS A 32 12.25 -16.19 14.87
CA HIS A 32 13.70 -16.11 15.08
C HIS A 32 14.08 -15.02 16.10
N HIS A 33 13.36 -13.90 16.10
CA HIS A 33 13.62 -12.77 17.00
C HIS A 33 12.74 -12.76 18.27
N GLY A 34 11.98 -13.83 18.54
CA GLY A 34 11.03 -13.86 19.66
C GLY A 34 9.94 -12.78 19.57
N GLY A 35 9.59 -12.38 18.35
CA GLY A 35 8.64 -11.32 18.01
C GLY A 35 7.21 -11.82 17.76
N ARG A 36 6.39 -10.93 17.20
CA ARG A 36 4.98 -11.19 16.85
C ARG A 36 4.75 -11.21 15.34
N PHE A 37 3.98 -12.18 14.89
CA PHE A 37 3.48 -12.30 13.52
C PHE A 37 2.00 -11.94 13.48
N VAL A 38 1.65 -10.84 12.80
CA VAL A 38 0.28 -10.31 12.70
C VAL A 38 -0.36 -10.73 11.38
N LEU A 39 -1.63 -11.14 11.41
CA LEU A 39 -2.45 -11.33 10.20
C LEU A 39 -3.42 -10.16 10.03
N ARG A 40 -3.33 -9.47 8.88
CA ARG A 40 -4.26 -8.40 8.49
C ARG A 40 -4.91 -8.71 7.14
N ILE A 41 -6.23 -8.74 7.07
CA ILE A 41 -6.97 -8.94 5.82
C ILE A 41 -7.27 -7.58 5.19
N GLU A 42 -6.76 -7.34 3.98
CA GLU A 42 -6.96 -6.09 3.24
C GLU A 42 -8.26 -6.14 2.41
N ASP A 43 -9.39 -6.13 3.12
CA ASP A 43 -10.76 -6.33 2.62
C ASP A 43 -11.55 -5.03 2.37
N THR A 44 -10.87 -3.91 2.07
CA THR A 44 -11.55 -2.64 1.77
C THR A 44 -12.25 -2.63 0.41
N ASP A 45 -11.88 -3.53 -0.50
CA ASP A 45 -12.54 -3.72 -1.79
C ASP A 45 -13.60 -4.83 -1.68
N ALA A 46 -14.84 -4.44 -1.38
CA ALA A 46 -15.94 -5.38 -1.12
C ALA A 46 -16.27 -6.28 -2.33
N GLU A 47 -16.03 -5.82 -3.56
CA GLU A 47 -16.30 -6.62 -4.76
C GLU A 47 -15.32 -7.80 -4.91
N ARG A 48 -14.08 -7.61 -4.42
CA ARG A 48 -13.03 -8.65 -4.49
C ARG A 48 -13.00 -9.52 -3.24
N SER A 49 -13.43 -8.98 -2.10
CA SER A 49 -13.24 -9.56 -0.77
C SER A 49 -14.41 -10.44 -0.35
N THR A 50 -14.54 -11.61 -0.97
CA THR A 50 -15.60 -12.55 -0.59
C THR A 50 -15.24 -13.33 0.69
N PRO A 51 -16.22 -13.73 1.52
CA PRO A 51 -15.98 -14.58 2.68
C PRO A 51 -15.21 -15.86 2.34
N GLU A 52 -15.48 -16.47 1.18
CA GLU A 52 -14.80 -17.67 0.70
C GLU A 52 -13.33 -17.40 0.38
N SER A 53 -13.01 -16.24 -0.21
CA SER A 53 -11.63 -15.85 -0.49
C SER A 53 -10.85 -15.60 0.81
N ILE A 54 -11.50 -15.05 1.83
CA ILE A 54 -10.91 -14.87 3.16
C ILE A 54 -10.66 -16.23 3.80
N GLN A 55 -11.67 -17.11 3.82
CA GLN A 55 -11.55 -18.44 4.42
C GLN A 55 -10.45 -19.27 3.74
N ALA A 56 -10.35 -19.22 2.41
CA ALA A 56 -9.29 -19.90 1.67
C ALA A 56 -7.86 -19.44 2.06
N ILE A 57 -7.69 -18.17 2.45
CA ILE A 57 -6.41 -17.67 2.99
C ILE A 57 -6.15 -18.26 4.37
N LEU A 58 -7.15 -18.26 5.26
CA LEU A 58 -7.03 -18.76 6.63
C LEU A 58 -6.71 -20.26 6.63
N ASP A 59 -7.43 -21.05 5.83
CA ASP A 59 -7.23 -22.49 5.70
C ASP A 59 -5.82 -22.82 5.18
N ALA A 60 -5.34 -22.07 4.19
CA ALA A 60 -3.99 -22.26 3.64
C ALA A 60 -2.90 -21.94 4.67
N LEU A 61 -3.06 -20.88 5.47
CA LEU A 61 -2.12 -20.55 6.54
C LEU A 61 -2.12 -21.61 7.66
N ALA A 62 -3.31 -22.10 8.02
CA ALA A 62 -3.46 -23.17 9.01
C ALA A 62 -2.82 -24.48 8.54
N TRP A 63 -3.04 -24.86 7.27
CA TRP A 63 -2.42 -26.05 6.66
C TRP A 63 -0.89 -25.96 6.62
N LEU A 64 -0.33 -24.76 6.42
CA LEU A 64 1.11 -24.50 6.47
C LEU A 64 1.67 -24.35 7.89
N HIS A 65 0.84 -24.43 8.94
CA HIS A 65 1.20 -24.17 10.34
C HIS A 65 1.83 -22.78 10.56
N LEU A 66 1.33 -21.77 9.85
CA LEU A 66 1.75 -20.37 9.99
C LEU A 66 0.83 -19.61 10.94
N ASP A 67 0.82 -20.03 12.22
CA ASP A 67 -0.01 -19.41 13.25
C ASP A 67 0.40 -17.95 13.50
N TRP A 68 -0.58 -17.05 13.49
CA TRP A 68 -0.40 -15.64 13.84
C TRP A 68 -0.68 -15.39 15.32
N ASP A 69 0.09 -14.47 15.90
CA ASP A 69 -0.06 -14.05 17.29
C ASP A 69 -1.24 -13.08 17.48
N GLU A 70 -1.58 -12.31 16.45
CA GLU A 70 -2.62 -11.27 16.48
C GLU A 70 -3.40 -11.27 15.16
N GLY A 71 -4.73 -11.16 15.26
CA GLY A 71 -5.65 -11.13 14.13
C GLY A 71 -6.51 -12.40 14.00
N PRO A 72 -7.21 -12.57 12.86
CA PRO A 72 -7.17 -11.72 11.67
C PRO A 72 -7.76 -10.33 11.94
N ILE A 73 -7.03 -9.27 11.59
CA ILE A 73 -7.52 -7.89 11.66
C ILE A 73 -8.07 -7.50 10.30
N HIS A 74 -9.32 -7.06 10.24
CA HIS A 74 -9.99 -6.66 9.00
C HIS A 74 -9.87 -5.15 8.77
N GLN A 75 -9.47 -4.74 7.57
CA GLN A 75 -9.42 -3.32 7.23
C GLN A 75 -10.81 -2.71 7.07
N SER A 76 -11.79 -3.50 6.62
CA SER A 76 -13.20 -3.11 6.54
C SER A 76 -13.78 -2.66 7.90
N ALA A 77 -13.26 -3.20 9.01
CA ALA A 77 -13.64 -2.82 10.37
C ALA A 77 -12.93 -1.55 10.89
N ARG A 78 -12.09 -0.90 10.08
CA ARG A 78 -11.18 0.20 10.49
C ARG A 78 -11.37 1.48 9.67
N LEU A 79 -12.48 1.60 8.95
CA LEU A 79 -12.77 2.75 8.07
C LEU A 79 -12.78 4.09 8.81
N ASP A 80 -13.29 4.13 10.05
CA ASP A 80 -13.31 5.35 10.86
C ASP A 80 -11.91 5.83 11.23
N LEU A 81 -10.99 4.92 11.51
CA LEU A 81 -9.58 5.24 11.75
C LEU A 81 -8.96 5.88 10.50
N TYR A 82 -9.18 5.29 9.31
CA TYR A 82 -8.64 5.85 8.07
C TYR A 82 -9.22 7.24 7.80
N ARG A 83 -10.52 7.45 8.06
CA ARG A 83 -11.16 8.77 7.93
C ARG A 83 -10.49 9.80 8.85
N ALA A 84 -10.31 9.48 10.14
CA ALA A 84 -9.68 10.37 11.11
C ALA A 84 -8.22 10.71 10.74
N ARG A 85 -7.45 9.72 10.25
CA ARG A 85 -6.06 9.94 9.78
C ARG A 85 -6.02 10.78 8.50
N ALA A 86 -6.98 10.62 7.59
CA ALA A 86 -7.08 11.41 6.38
C ALA A 86 -7.42 12.88 6.69
N GLU A 87 -8.33 13.11 7.63
CA GLU A 87 -8.66 14.45 8.14
C GLU A 87 -7.46 15.12 8.80
N THR A 88 -6.65 14.36 9.56
CA THR A 88 -5.40 14.86 10.13
C THR A 88 -4.43 15.34 9.05
N LEU A 89 -4.24 14.56 7.98
CA LEU A 89 -3.37 14.97 6.86
C LEU A 89 -3.91 16.20 6.14
N LEU A 90 -5.23 16.31 5.97
CA LEU A 90 -5.86 17.49 5.37
C LEU A 90 -5.67 18.74 6.26
N ALA A 91 -5.94 18.64 7.56
CA ALA A 91 -5.83 19.75 8.51
C ALA A 91 -4.38 20.25 8.66
N THR A 92 -3.39 19.35 8.53
CA THR A 92 -1.96 19.68 8.61
C THR A 92 -1.36 20.10 7.26
N GLY A 93 -2.17 20.25 6.20
CA GLY A 93 -1.73 20.63 4.87
C GLY A 93 -0.88 19.57 4.14
N ARG A 94 -0.77 18.37 4.71
CA ARG A 94 -0.05 17.21 4.12
C ARG A 94 -0.88 16.48 3.07
N ALA A 95 -2.17 16.77 2.99
CA ALA A 95 -3.06 16.36 1.91
C ALA A 95 -3.94 17.53 1.46
N TYR A 96 -4.53 17.42 0.27
CA TYR A 96 -5.44 18.43 -0.28
C TYR A 96 -6.52 17.79 -1.15
N ARG A 97 -7.63 18.51 -1.33
CA ARG A 97 -8.74 18.09 -2.17
C ARG A 97 -8.43 18.36 -3.64
N CYS A 98 -8.69 17.38 -4.49
CA CYS A 98 -8.54 17.48 -5.93
C CYS A 98 -9.90 17.25 -6.61
N TRP A 99 -10.30 18.21 -7.45
CA TRP A 99 -11.57 18.21 -8.19
C TRP A 99 -11.39 17.92 -9.69
N CYS A 100 -10.22 17.43 -10.11
CA CYS A 100 -10.02 16.97 -11.49
C CYS A 100 -10.93 15.77 -11.77
N THR A 101 -11.64 15.80 -12.90
CA THR A 101 -12.52 14.69 -13.30
C THR A 101 -11.69 13.54 -13.87
N ALA A 102 -12.26 12.33 -13.88
CA ALA A 102 -11.62 11.17 -14.49
C ALA A 102 -11.30 11.43 -15.98
N GLU A 103 -12.23 12.05 -16.70
CA GLU A 103 -12.08 12.41 -18.13
C GLU A 103 -10.91 13.37 -18.37
N GLU A 104 -10.74 14.38 -17.52
CA GLU A 104 -9.61 15.32 -17.61
C GLU A 104 -8.27 14.64 -17.35
N LEU A 105 -8.22 13.80 -16.30
CA LEU A 105 -7.02 13.04 -15.95
C LEU A 105 -6.65 12.07 -17.07
N ASP A 106 -7.63 11.41 -17.68
CA ASP A 106 -7.42 10.49 -18.80
C ASP A 106 -6.97 11.23 -20.06
N ALA A 107 -7.55 12.39 -20.37
CA ALA A 107 -7.11 13.22 -21.49
C ALA A 107 -5.65 13.66 -21.32
N ARG A 108 -5.26 14.12 -20.13
CA ARG A 108 -3.87 14.48 -19.80
C ARG A 108 -2.93 13.29 -19.87
N ARG A 109 -3.35 12.13 -19.37
CA ARG A 109 -2.59 10.87 -19.48
C ARG A 109 -2.34 10.49 -20.93
N ARG A 110 -3.37 10.54 -21.79
CA ARG A 110 -3.22 10.28 -23.25
C ARG A 110 -2.28 11.28 -23.91
N ALA A 111 -2.39 12.56 -23.59
CA ALA A 111 -1.51 13.61 -24.12
C ALA A 111 -0.05 13.42 -23.69
N ALA A 112 0.20 13.03 -22.44
CA ALA A 112 1.56 12.74 -21.95
C ALA A 112 2.18 11.56 -22.71
N LEU A 113 1.43 10.46 -22.87
CA LEU A 113 1.88 9.29 -23.62
C LEU A 113 2.16 9.62 -25.09
N ALA A 114 1.28 10.37 -25.74
CA ALA A 114 1.47 10.80 -27.13
C ALA A 114 2.71 11.69 -27.31
N ALA A 115 3.10 12.44 -26.28
CA ALA A 115 4.31 13.25 -26.25
C ALA A 115 5.56 12.50 -25.75
N GLY A 116 5.49 11.18 -25.55
CA GLY A 116 6.62 10.38 -25.02
C GLY A 116 7.00 10.70 -23.58
N ARG A 117 6.15 11.40 -22.83
CA ARG A 117 6.37 11.76 -21.42
C ARG A 117 5.69 10.76 -20.50
N ARG A 118 6.28 10.54 -19.33
CA ARG A 118 5.67 9.73 -18.27
C ARG A 118 4.36 10.38 -17.79
N PRO A 119 3.23 9.65 -17.75
CA PRO A 119 2.02 10.17 -17.15
C PRO A 119 2.21 10.38 -15.65
N ALA A 120 1.94 11.59 -15.19
CA ALA A 120 1.92 11.96 -13.78
C ALA A 120 0.81 12.99 -13.56
N TYR A 121 0.25 13.02 -12.36
CA TYR A 121 -0.65 14.11 -12.00
C TYR A 121 0.15 15.41 -11.92
N ASP A 122 -0.34 16.43 -12.64
CA ASP A 122 0.31 17.74 -12.82
C ASP A 122 0.13 18.69 -11.63
N ARG A 123 -0.49 18.22 -10.53
CA ARG A 123 -0.70 18.99 -9.30
C ARG A 123 -1.64 20.20 -9.49
N THR A 124 -2.52 20.16 -10.50
CA THR A 124 -3.49 21.24 -10.81
C THR A 124 -4.25 21.77 -9.59
N CYS A 125 -4.69 20.89 -8.69
CA CYS A 125 -5.49 21.29 -7.53
C CYS A 125 -4.67 21.54 -6.26
N ARG A 126 -3.33 21.44 -6.32
CA ARG A 126 -2.47 21.39 -5.13
C ARG A 126 -2.61 22.62 -4.25
N ASP A 127 -2.71 23.80 -4.83
CA ASP A 127 -2.76 25.07 -4.09
C ASP A 127 -4.11 25.80 -4.28
N LEU A 128 -5.14 25.08 -4.73
CA LEU A 128 -6.49 25.63 -4.82
C LEU A 128 -7.12 25.72 -3.43
N ALA A 129 -7.58 26.93 -3.07
CA ALA A 129 -8.30 27.16 -1.82
C ALA A 129 -9.76 26.67 -1.87
N ALA A 130 -10.35 26.60 -3.06
CA ALA A 130 -11.77 26.28 -3.26
C ALA A 130 -11.98 25.44 -4.53
N PRO A 131 -13.08 24.67 -4.62
CA PRO A 131 -13.44 23.95 -5.85
C PRO A 131 -13.63 24.90 -7.04
N PRO A 132 -13.27 24.49 -8.27
CA PRO A 132 -13.74 25.13 -9.48
C PRO A 132 -15.28 25.15 -9.54
N ALA A 133 -15.84 26.17 -10.20
CA ALA A 133 -17.29 26.33 -10.33
C ALA A 133 -17.98 25.05 -10.84
N GLY A 134 -19.06 24.64 -10.17
CA GLY A 134 -19.83 23.44 -10.52
C GLY A 134 -19.22 22.10 -10.09
N ARG A 135 -18.08 22.09 -9.38
CA ARG A 135 -17.44 20.85 -8.89
C ARG A 135 -17.60 20.66 -7.40
N THR A 136 -18.21 19.55 -7.00
CA THR A 136 -18.40 19.18 -5.59
C THR A 136 -17.64 17.90 -5.23
N ALA A 137 -17.62 16.92 -6.13
CA ALA A 137 -16.87 15.68 -5.95
C ALA A 137 -15.35 15.94 -5.92
N SER A 138 -14.68 15.41 -4.91
CA SER A 138 -13.22 15.53 -4.77
C SER A 138 -12.60 14.25 -4.25
N VAL A 139 -11.37 13.98 -4.68
CA VAL A 139 -10.49 12.99 -4.05
C VAL A 139 -9.53 13.69 -3.10
N LEU A 140 -9.05 12.98 -2.08
CA LEU A 140 -7.95 13.47 -1.25
C LEU A 140 -6.63 12.98 -1.83
N ARG A 141 -5.72 13.91 -2.16
CA ARG A 141 -4.35 13.60 -2.62
C ARG A 141 -3.34 13.90 -1.53
N PHE A 142 -2.31 13.08 -1.45
CA PHE A 142 -1.15 13.33 -0.61
C PHE A 142 -0.25 14.40 -1.25
N ARG A 143 0.25 15.34 -0.45
CA ARG A 143 1.15 16.42 -0.89
C ARG A 143 2.61 15.93 -0.85
N THR A 144 3.03 15.28 -1.93
CA THR A 144 4.41 14.77 -2.09
C THR A 144 5.42 15.93 -2.17
N PRO A 145 6.63 15.86 -1.57
CA PRO A 145 7.67 16.88 -1.76
C PRO A 145 7.98 17.11 -3.24
N LEU A 146 8.29 18.33 -3.64
CA LEU A 146 8.57 18.66 -5.04
C LEU A 146 10.01 18.35 -5.44
N GLU A 147 10.93 18.37 -4.47
CA GLU A 147 12.37 18.26 -4.67
C GLU A 147 12.99 17.30 -3.64
N GLY A 148 14.27 16.99 -3.84
CA GLY A 148 15.04 16.07 -3.01
C GLY A 148 14.75 14.60 -3.32
N GLU A 149 15.20 13.73 -2.42
CA GLU A 149 15.08 12.28 -2.57
C GLU A 149 14.34 11.62 -1.41
N THR A 150 13.70 10.50 -1.71
CA THR A 150 13.24 9.53 -0.72
C THR A 150 14.05 8.26 -0.87
N VAL A 151 14.89 7.99 0.14
CA VAL A 151 15.72 6.80 0.21
C VAL A 151 14.94 5.66 0.86
N VAL A 152 15.00 4.49 0.23
CA VAL A 152 14.56 3.21 0.78
C VAL A 152 15.81 2.41 1.10
N ASP A 153 16.16 2.33 2.38
CA ASP A 153 17.20 1.42 2.87
C ASP A 153 16.57 0.04 3.06
N ASP A 154 16.65 -0.79 2.02
CA ASP A 154 16.03 -2.11 1.99
C ASP A 154 16.99 -3.19 2.50
N GLU A 155 16.50 -4.06 3.37
CA GLU A 155 17.28 -5.15 3.97
C GLU A 155 17.71 -6.23 2.95
N VAL A 156 17.09 -6.27 1.76
CA VAL A 156 17.41 -7.24 0.69
C VAL A 156 18.03 -6.55 -0.53
N LYS A 157 17.47 -5.42 -0.97
CA LYS A 157 17.91 -4.70 -2.17
C LYS A 157 19.01 -3.67 -1.89
N GLY A 158 19.31 -3.40 -0.62
CA GLY A 158 20.22 -2.34 -0.20
C GLY A 158 19.60 -0.95 -0.38
N ARG A 159 20.47 0.06 -0.54
CA ARG A 159 20.04 1.46 -0.68
C ARG A 159 19.44 1.73 -2.06
N VAL A 160 18.15 2.06 -2.12
CA VAL A 160 17.43 2.44 -3.34
C VAL A 160 16.95 3.88 -3.21
N VAL A 161 17.27 4.72 -4.20
CA VAL A 161 16.97 6.16 -4.16
C VAL A 161 15.87 6.51 -5.16
N PHE A 162 14.84 7.21 -4.72
CA PHE A 162 13.78 7.76 -5.56
C PHE A 162 13.81 9.27 -5.53
N GLN A 163 13.83 9.91 -6.69
CA GLN A 163 13.72 11.37 -6.77
C GLN A 163 12.27 11.79 -6.49
N ASN A 164 12.05 12.76 -5.61
CA ASN A 164 10.70 13.18 -5.23
C ASN A 164 9.96 13.84 -6.40
N VAL A 165 10.68 14.41 -7.37
CA VAL A 165 10.11 14.93 -8.62
C VAL A 165 9.39 13.84 -9.42
N ASP A 166 9.82 12.58 -9.31
CA ASP A 166 9.23 11.42 -9.98
C ASP A 166 8.03 10.82 -9.22
N LEU A 167 7.75 11.33 -8.03
CA LEU A 167 6.62 10.94 -7.21
C LEU A 167 5.48 11.95 -7.40
N ASP A 168 4.35 11.46 -7.90
CA ASP A 168 3.14 12.24 -8.06
C ASP A 168 2.41 12.46 -6.73
N ASP A 169 1.51 13.43 -6.70
CA ASP A 169 0.55 13.59 -5.60
C ASP A 169 -0.54 12.54 -5.77
N PHE A 170 -0.30 11.36 -5.19
CA PHE A 170 -1.17 10.20 -5.34
C PHE A 170 -2.44 10.36 -4.50
N VAL A 171 -3.52 9.74 -4.96
CA VAL A 171 -4.79 9.69 -4.23
C VAL A 171 -4.63 8.81 -2.98
N ILE A 172 -5.16 9.25 -1.85
CA ILE A 172 -5.23 8.47 -0.60
C ILE A 172 -6.68 8.15 -0.19
N VAL A 173 -7.64 8.97 -0.63
CA VAL A 173 -9.08 8.73 -0.44
C VAL A 173 -9.82 9.08 -1.73
N ARG A 174 -10.66 8.17 -2.21
CA ARG A 174 -11.53 8.34 -3.38
C ARG A 174 -12.67 9.33 -3.11
N SER A 175 -13.40 9.70 -4.17
CA SER A 175 -14.52 10.65 -4.08
C SER A 175 -15.75 10.10 -3.36
N ASP A 176 -15.88 8.78 -3.29
CA ASP A 176 -16.88 8.07 -2.47
C ASP A 176 -16.45 7.92 -1.00
N GLY A 177 -15.28 8.45 -0.62
CA GLY A 177 -14.74 8.37 0.73
C GLY A 177 -13.96 7.08 1.02
N ALA A 178 -13.86 6.14 0.05
CA ALA A 178 -13.09 4.91 0.24
C ALA A 178 -11.58 5.20 0.27
N PRO A 179 -10.85 4.79 1.32
CA PRO A 179 -9.40 4.97 1.40
C PRO A 179 -8.67 3.98 0.48
N LEU A 180 -7.50 4.36 -0.03
CA LEU A 180 -6.70 3.53 -0.93
C LEU A 180 -5.60 2.74 -0.21
N PHE A 181 -5.22 1.61 -0.80
CA PHE A 181 -4.36 0.60 -0.19
C PHE A 181 -3.05 1.13 0.42
N ILE A 182 -2.35 2.07 -0.25
CA ILE A 182 -1.09 2.64 0.26
C ILE A 182 -1.35 3.34 1.60
N PHE A 183 -2.45 4.09 1.69
CA PHE A 183 -2.82 4.85 2.87
C PHE A 183 -3.28 3.93 4.00
N CYS A 184 -4.20 3.00 3.73
CA CYS A 184 -4.66 2.02 4.73
C CYS A 184 -3.49 1.23 5.31
N GLY A 185 -2.61 0.70 4.44
CA GLY A 185 -1.46 -0.09 4.85
C GLY A 185 -0.51 0.67 5.77
N VAL A 186 -0.24 1.95 5.49
CA VAL A 186 0.63 2.79 6.36
C VAL A 186 -0.03 3.08 7.70
N VAL A 187 -1.32 3.47 7.69
CA VAL A 187 -2.06 3.74 8.92
C VAL A 187 -2.08 2.51 9.81
N ASP A 188 -2.39 1.34 9.25
CA ASP A 188 -2.42 0.09 10.02
C ASP A 188 -1.05 -0.34 10.49
N ASP A 189 -0.03 -0.29 9.63
CA ASP A 189 1.31 -0.68 10.02
C ASP A 189 1.84 0.22 11.16
N ALA A 190 1.44 1.50 11.20
CA ALA A 190 1.75 2.41 12.31
C ALA A 190 0.98 2.06 13.60
N GLU A 191 -0.35 1.87 13.54
CA GLU A 191 -1.17 1.49 14.70
C GLU A 191 -0.79 0.12 15.27
N MET A 192 -0.44 -0.83 14.40
CA MET A 192 -0.01 -2.17 14.77
C MET A 192 1.46 -2.22 15.19
N ALA A 193 2.16 -1.08 15.22
CA ALA A 193 3.57 -0.95 15.55
C ALA A 193 4.46 -1.94 14.79
N ILE A 194 4.19 -2.14 13.49
CA ILE A 194 4.99 -3.00 12.63
C ILE A 194 6.41 -2.45 12.56
N THR A 195 7.39 -3.33 12.75
CA THR A 195 8.81 -2.99 12.74
C THR A 195 9.50 -3.36 11.44
N HIS A 196 9.01 -4.43 10.78
CA HIS A 196 9.58 -4.97 9.55
C HIS A 196 8.46 -5.32 8.59
N ILE A 197 8.53 -4.78 7.38
CA ILE A 197 7.64 -5.09 6.26
C ILE A 197 8.42 -5.96 5.28
N ILE A 198 8.10 -7.26 5.27
CA ILE A 198 8.65 -8.22 4.32
C ILE A 198 7.59 -8.54 3.27
N ARG A 199 7.85 -8.21 2.00
CA ARG A 199 6.90 -8.35 0.88
C ARG A 199 7.59 -8.52 -0.47
N GLY A 200 6.83 -8.87 -1.51
CA GLY A 200 7.34 -8.99 -2.87
C GLY A 200 7.94 -7.68 -3.42
N ASP A 201 8.98 -7.79 -4.24
CA ASP A 201 9.68 -6.64 -4.84
C ASP A 201 8.89 -5.88 -5.91
N ASP A 202 7.76 -6.42 -6.36
CA ASP A 202 6.77 -5.68 -7.13
C ASP A 202 6.13 -4.51 -6.37
N HIS A 203 6.25 -4.50 -5.04
CA HIS A 203 5.81 -3.38 -4.21
C HIS A 203 6.92 -2.35 -3.90
N LEU A 204 8.16 -2.55 -4.36
CA LEU A 204 9.28 -1.65 -4.06
C LEU A 204 8.99 -0.20 -4.48
N ALA A 205 8.37 0.01 -5.64
CA ALA A 205 8.01 1.33 -6.15
C ALA A 205 6.91 2.05 -5.32
N ASN A 206 6.21 1.34 -4.43
CA ASN A 206 5.24 1.95 -3.51
C ASN A 206 5.90 2.44 -2.22
N THR A 207 7.04 1.86 -1.84
CA THR A 207 7.74 2.16 -0.59
C THR A 207 8.08 3.64 -0.38
N PRO A 208 8.59 4.41 -1.35
CA PRO A 208 8.84 5.84 -1.13
C PRO A 208 7.55 6.61 -0.77
N ARG A 209 6.41 6.27 -1.40
CA ARG A 209 5.10 6.88 -1.07
C ARG A 209 4.68 6.55 0.36
N GLN A 210 4.92 5.31 0.80
CA GLN A 210 4.63 4.88 2.16
C GLN A 210 5.51 5.59 3.20
N ILE A 211 6.82 5.69 2.95
CA ILE A 211 7.77 6.41 3.80
C ILE A 211 7.33 7.87 4.01
N LEU A 212 6.91 8.54 2.93
CA LEU A 212 6.41 9.92 3.02
C LEU A 212 5.13 10.01 3.85
N LEU A 213 4.22 9.04 3.73
CA LEU A 213 3.01 8.98 4.55
C LEU A 213 3.31 8.74 6.04
N TYR A 214 4.21 7.80 6.38
CA TYR A 214 4.63 7.60 7.77
C TYR A 214 5.13 8.91 8.39
N ARG A 215 6.06 9.58 7.69
CA ARG A 215 6.62 10.86 8.13
C ARG A 215 5.54 11.94 8.28
N ALA A 216 4.57 12.01 7.38
CA ALA A 216 3.48 12.97 7.44
C ALA A 216 2.49 12.69 8.58
N LEU A 217 2.32 11.42 8.96
CA LEU A 217 1.53 10.99 10.11
C LEU A 217 2.31 11.05 11.44
N GLY A 218 3.56 11.52 11.43
CA GLY A 218 4.42 11.58 12.62
C GLY A 218 4.93 10.21 13.08
N ALA A 219 4.85 9.18 12.24
CA ALA A 219 5.34 7.84 12.53
C ALA A 219 6.72 7.60 11.91
N SER A 220 7.53 6.77 12.57
CA SER A 220 8.79 6.28 12.01
C SER A 220 8.50 5.14 11.02
N PRO A 221 9.01 5.18 9.78
CA PRO A 221 8.87 4.07 8.86
C PRO A 221 9.50 2.79 9.43
N PRO A 222 8.90 1.60 9.23
CA PRO A 222 9.52 0.33 9.55
C PRO A 222 10.70 0.04 8.61
N ARG A 223 11.47 -0.99 8.94
CA ARG A 223 12.43 -1.59 8.00
C ARG A 223 11.68 -2.30 6.89
N PHE A 224 12.18 -2.21 5.66
CA PHE A 224 11.58 -2.86 4.50
C PHE A 224 12.51 -3.96 3.97
N ALA A 225 11.92 -5.07 3.53
CA ALA A 225 12.63 -6.15 2.86
C ALA A 225 11.82 -6.59 1.63
N HIS A 226 12.34 -6.30 0.44
CA HIS A 226 11.66 -6.62 -0.83
C HIS A 226 12.22 -7.92 -1.44
N VAL A 227 11.48 -9.01 -1.27
CA VAL A 227 11.90 -10.34 -1.73
C VAL A 227 11.61 -10.54 -3.22
N PRO A 228 12.56 -11.09 -4.02
CA PRO A 228 12.34 -11.34 -5.44
C PRO A 228 11.15 -12.25 -5.71
N LEU A 229 10.30 -11.91 -6.68
CA LEU A 229 9.17 -12.76 -7.07
C LEU A 229 9.59 -14.20 -7.46
N ILE A 230 8.70 -15.17 -7.23
CA ILE A 230 8.85 -16.52 -7.76
C ILE A 230 8.59 -16.47 -9.26
N LEU A 231 9.52 -16.99 -10.05
CA LEU A 231 9.39 -17.13 -11.49
C LEU A 231 8.93 -18.54 -11.84
N GLY A 232 8.16 -18.68 -12.92
CA GLY A 232 7.87 -19.96 -13.54
C GLY A 232 9.10 -20.52 -14.27
N LEU A 233 8.96 -21.73 -14.82
CA LEU A 233 9.99 -22.36 -15.64
C LEU A 233 10.34 -21.53 -16.89
N ASP A 234 9.39 -20.73 -17.36
CA ASP A 234 9.52 -19.77 -18.46
C ASP A 234 10.22 -18.46 -18.07
N ARG A 235 10.68 -18.33 -16.82
CA ARG A 235 11.21 -17.10 -16.20
C ARG A 235 10.21 -15.94 -16.15
N ALA A 236 8.94 -16.17 -16.50
CA ALA A 236 7.90 -15.18 -16.30
C ALA A 236 7.45 -15.17 -14.84
N ARG A 237 6.82 -14.08 -14.41
CA ARG A 237 6.22 -13.99 -13.09
C ARG A 237 5.17 -15.09 -12.92
N LEU A 238 5.33 -15.93 -11.90
CA LEU A 238 4.30 -16.88 -11.52
C LEU A 238 3.07 -16.08 -11.06
N SER A 239 1.97 -16.20 -11.80
CA SER A 239 0.73 -15.46 -11.55
C SER A 239 -0.42 -16.44 -11.31
N LYS A 240 -1.53 -15.94 -10.74
CA LYS A 240 -2.78 -16.68 -10.60
C LYS A 240 -3.27 -17.33 -11.92
N ARG A 241 -2.82 -16.85 -13.08
CA ARG A 241 -3.19 -17.34 -14.41
C ARG A 241 -2.33 -18.51 -14.92
N HIS A 242 -1.17 -18.78 -14.33
CA HIS A 242 -0.20 -19.75 -14.85
C HIS A 242 -0.13 -21.07 -14.06
N GLY A 243 -1.26 -21.52 -13.50
CA GLY A 243 -1.48 -22.95 -13.22
C GLY A 243 -0.62 -23.61 -12.13
N ALA A 244 0.04 -22.84 -11.26
CA ALA A 244 0.70 -23.42 -10.09
C ALA A 244 -0.31 -23.51 -8.93
N THR A 245 -1.11 -24.57 -8.94
CA THR A 245 -1.73 -25.17 -7.75
C THR A 245 -0.72 -26.02 -7.01
#